data_AF-A0A6G3MM56-F1
#
_entry.id   AF-A0A6G3MM56-F1
#
_cell.length_a   1.000
_cell.length_b   1.000
_cell.length_c   1.000
_cell.angle_alpha   90.00
_cell.angle_beta   90.00
_cell.angle_gamma   90.00
#
_symmetry.space_group_name_H-M   'P 1'
#
loop_
_entity.id
_entity.type
_entity.pdbx_description
1 polymer ?
#
loop_
_entity_poly.entity_id
_entity_poly.type
_entity_poly.pdbx_seq_one_letter_code
_entity_poly.pdbx_strand_id
1 'polypeptide(L)'
;DHFKPTRISDFDHQWEEISDEFEAEETCALDNYASISDAAKIIIKLVGLTAFNNSHQVNDRSSRHRILMGGFYRTGFMVLAKVDMKLTHSSAILLKMTIRCQDPNVSENILSVLS
;
A
#
# COMPACT_ATOMS: atom_id res chain seq x y z
N ASP A 1 -10.79 -10.04 -7.52
CA ASP A 1 -10.63 -10.48 -6.13
C ASP A 1 -9.37 -11.33 -5.97
N HIS A 2 -8.19 -10.70 -6.02
CA HIS A 2 -6.88 -11.37 -6.19
C HIS A 2 -6.20 -11.77 -4.88
N PHE A 3 -6.80 -11.45 -3.74
CA PHE A 3 -6.18 -11.59 -2.44
C PHE A 3 -7.10 -12.32 -1.47
N LYS A 4 -6.49 -13.15 -0.61
CA LYS A 4 -7.18 -13.71 0.55
C LYS A 4 -6.87 -12.85 1.78
N PRO A 5 -7.86 -12.48 2.61
CA PRO A 5 -7.62 -11.81 3.88
C PRO A 5 -6.69 -12.65 4.75
N THR A 6 -5.76 -11.99 5.44
CA THR A 6 -4.80 -12.68 6.31
C THR A 6 -4.59 -11.91 7.61
N ARG A 7 -4.17 -12.62 8.66
CA ARG A 7 -3.70 -12.02 9.91
C ARG A 7 -2.18 -12.06 9.90
N ILE A 8 -1.56 -10.93 9.58
CA ILE A 8 -0.13 -10.74 9.81
C ILE A 8 0.02 -10.28 11.25
N SER A 9 0.63 -11.12 12.09
CA SER A 9 0.83 -10.83 13.52
C SER A 9 1.91 -9.78 13.76
N ASP A 10 2.91 -9.72 12.88
CA ASP A 10 4.02 -8.77 12.95
C ASP A 10 4.43 -8.36 11.53
N PHE A 11 3.92 -7.22 11.08
CA PHE A 11 4.18 -6.72 9.72
C PHE A 11 5.65 -6.39 9.52
N ASP A 12 6.29 -5.77 10.52
CA ASP A 12 7.67 -5.31 10.39
C ASP A 12 8.61 -6.51 10.32
N HIS A 13 8.39 -7.55 11.13
CA HIS A 13 9.14 -8.81 11.01
C HIS A 13 9.00 -9.44 9.62
N GLN A 14 7.77 -9.59 9.12
CA GLN A 14 7.53 -10.18 7.80
C GLN A 14 8.13 -9.33 6.67
N TRP A 15 8.14 -8.00 6.83
CA TRP A 15 8.76 -7.09 5.86
C TRP A 15 10.26 -7.31 5.75
N GLU A 16 10.95 -7.51 6.87
CA GLU A 16 12.40 -7.80 6.90
C GLU A 16 12.72 -9.24 6.46
N GLU A 17 11.80 -10.20 6.64
CA GLU A 17 11.97 -11.58 6.19
C GLU A 17 11.84 -11.74 4.66
N ILE A 18 10.99 -10.95 4.00
CA ILE A 18 10.92 -10.95 2.54
C ILE A 18 12.12 -10.20 1.99
N SER A 19 12.91 -10.88 1.14
CA SER A 19 14.01 -10.29 0.38
C SER A 19 13.58 -9.01 -0.36
N ASP A 20 14.44 -8.00 -0.36
CA ASP A 20 14.27 -6.76 -1.11
C ASP A 20 14.72 -6.87 -2.59
N GLU A 21 15.19 -8.05 -3.02
CA GLU A 21 15.64 -8.32 -4.40
C GLU A 21 14.59 -7.95 -5.46
N PHE A 22 13.30 -8.16 -5.15
CA PHE A 22 12.16 -7.83 -6.01
C PHE A 22 11.28 -6.73 -5.40
N GLU A 23 11.87 -5.87 -4.56
CA GLU A 23 11.18 -4.67 -4.09
C GLU A 23 10.84 -3.78 -5.28
N ALA A 24 9.55 -3.47 -5.43
CA ALA A 24 9.08 -2.58 -6.47
C ALA A 24 8.50 -1.31 -5.84
N GLU A 25 8.77 -0.17 -6.45
CA GLU A 25 8.33 1.12 -5.96
C GLU A 25 7.73 1.98 -7.08
N GLU A 26 6.61 2.62 -6.79
CA GLU A 26 6.01 3.62 -7.66
C GLU A 26 5.60 4.85 -6.85
N THR A 27 5.72 6.02 -7.46
CA THR A 27 5.28 7.30 -6.89
C THR A 27 4.36 8.00 -7.86
N CYS A 28 3.16 8.38 -7.41
CA CYS A 28 2.17 9.10 -8.20
C CYS A 28 1.60 10.30 -7.43
N ALA A 29 1.11 11.30 -8.17
CA ALA A 29 0.37 12.42 -7.62
C ALA A 29 -1.14 12.16 -7.75
N LEU A 30 -1.85 12.30 -6.65
CA LEU A 30 -3.29 12.16 -6.57
C LEU A 30 -3.91 13.55 -6.43
N ASP A 31 -4.38 14.09 -7.56
CA ASP A 31 -4.87 15.48 -7.64
C ASP A 31 -6.38 15.60 -7.39
N ASN A 32 -7.11 14.48 -7.43
CA ASN A 32 -8.58 14.45 -7.41
C ASN A 32 -9.18 14.09 -6.05
N TYR A 33 -8.39 14.13 -4.97
CA TYR A 33 -8.85 13.72 -3.63
C TYR A 33 -8.82 14.89 -2.65
N ALA A 34 -9.92 15.07 -1.91
CA ALA A 34 -10.10 16.16 -0.96
C ALA A 34 -9.25 15.98 0.31
N SER A 35 -8.88 14.75 0.66
CA SER A 35 -8.14 14.45 1.89
C SER A 35 -7.30 13.17 1.75
N ILE A 36 -6.26 13.04 2.60
CA ILE A 36 -5.48 11.79 2.74
C ILE A 36 -6.40 10.63 3.17
N SER A 37 -7.42 10.92 3.99
CA SER A 37 -8.40 9.93 4.44
C SER A 37 -9.18 9.31 3.28
N ASP A 38 -9.60 10.13 2.31
CA ASP A 38 -10.33 9.66 1.13
C ASP A 38 -9.42 8.90 0.17
N ALA A 39 -8.20 9.42 -0.07
CA ALA A 39 -7.20 8.74 -0.88
C ALA A 39 -6.84 7.36 -0.28
N ALA A 40 -6.64 7.28 1.03
CA ALA A 40 -6.35 6.03 1.74
C ALA A 40 -7.43 4.97 1.54
N LYS A 41 -8.70 5.32 1.73
CA LYS A 41 -9.83 4.38 1.54
C LYS A 41 -9.89 3.85 0.12
N ILE A 42 -9.66 4.72 -0.86
CA ILE A 42 -9.71 4.35 -2.28
C ILE A 42 -8.52 3.46 -2.65
N ILE A 43 -7.31 3.77 -2.19
CA ILE A 43 -6.12 2.95 -2.44
C ILE A 43 -6.25 1.56 -1.82
N ILE A 44 -6.70 1.46 -0.56
CA ILE A 44 -6.96 0.16 0.09
C ILE A 44 -7.94 -0.67 -0.76
N LYS A 45 -9.00 -0.03 -1.26
CA LYS A 45 -10.01 -0.69 -2.10
C LYS A 45 -9.47 -1.11 -3.47
N LEU A 46 -8.69 -0.26 -4.14
CA LEU A 46 -8.13 -0.52 -5.47
C LEU A 46 -7.10 -1.65 -5.42
N VAL A 47 -6.19 -1.59 -4.45
CA VAL A 47 -5.13 -2.59 -4.27
C VAL A 47 -5.71 -3.92 -3.79
N GLY A 48 -6.76 -3.89 -2.95
CA GLY A 48 -7.43 -5.10 -2.46
C GLY A 48 -6.64 -5.89 -1.42
N LEU A 49 -5.57 -5.30 -0.87
CA LEU A 49 -4.83 -5.83 0.27
C LEU A 49 -5.50 -5.45 1.60
N THR A 50 -5.22 -6.21 2.66
CA THR A 50 -5.74 -5.93 3.99
C THR A 50 -4.84 -4.93 4.70
N ALA A 51 -5.39 -3.85 5.24
CA ALA A 51 -4.63 -2.88 6.05
C ALA A 51 -4.41 -3.40 7.49
N PHE A 52 -3.20 -3.25 8.01
CA PHE A 52 -2.78 -3.71 9.34
C PHE A 52 -2.59 -2.56 10.33
N ASN A 53 -2.45 -2.89 11.62
CA ASN A 53 -2.10 -1.97 12.72
C ASN A 53 -3.02 -0.74 12.83
N ASN A 54 -4.30 -0.88 12.50
CA ASN A 54 -5.26 0.23 12.41
C ASN A 54 -4.81 1.36 11.46
N SER A 55 -3.87 1.11 10.55
CA SER A 55 -3.34 2.11 9.61
C SER A 55 -4.37 2.58 8.57
N HIS A 56 -5.55 1.98 8.52
CA HIS A 56 -6.71 2.50 7.78
C HIS A 56 -7.39 3.69 8.48
N GLN A 57 -7.16 3.88 9.79
CA GLN A 57 -7.71 5.01 10.55
C GLN A 57 -6.82 6.23 10.36
N VAL A 58 -7.16 7.03 9.35
CA VAL A 58 -6.47 8.28 9.05
C VAL A 58 -7.05 9.41 9.90
N ASN A 59 -6.19 10.24 10.48
CA ASN A 59 -6.61 11.50 11.08
C ASN A 59 -6.86 12.53 9.97
N ASP A 60 -8.08 13.09 9.89
CA ASP A 60 -8.48 14.03 8.83
C ASP A 60 -7.63 15.30 8.77
N ARG A 61 -6.89 15.65 9.84
CA ARG A 61 -5.96 16.79 9.87
C ARG A 61 -4.53 16.42 9.49
N SER A 62 -4.26 15.16 9.15
CA SER A 62 -2.90 14.72 8.88
C SER A 62 -2.41 15.20 7.51
N SER A 63 -1.19 15.72 7.46
CA SER A 63 -0.49 16.05 6.22
C SER A 63 0.40 14.92 5.71
N ARG A 64 0.56 13.84 6.50
CA ARG A 64 1.29 12.63 6.12
C ARG A 64 0.65 11.40 6.74
N HIS A 65 0.62 10.28 6.04
CA HIS A 65 0.09 9.05 6.58
C HIS A 65 0.77 7.84 5.94
N ARG A 66 0.98 6.78 6.72
CA ARG A 66 1.49 5.51 6.21
C ARG A 66 0.46 4.42 6.42
N ILE A 67 0.14 3.70 5.36
CA ILE A 67 -0.71 2.50 5.39
C ILE A 67 0.18 1.29 5.23
N LEU A 68 0.04 0.32 6.13
CA LEU A 68 0.69 -0.98 6.03
C LEU A 68 -0.36 -1.96 5.54
N MET A 69 -0.09 -2.60 4.41
CA MET A 69 -1.04 -3.52 3.79
C MET A 69 -0.39 -4.85 3.44
N GLY A 70 -1.16 -5.91 3.41
CA GLY A 70 -0.66 -7.21 3.01
C GLY A 70 -1.75 -8.25 2.83
N GLY A 71 -1.34 -9.38 2.27
CA GLY A 71 -2.25 -10.42 1.82
C GLY A 71 -1.50 -11.54 1.13
N PHE A 72 -2.22 -12.63 0.86
CA PHE A 72 -1.72 -13.69 -0.02
C PHE A 72 -2.35 -13.53 -1.40
N TYR A 73 -1.51 -13.43 -2.43
CA TYR A 73 -1.94 -13.45 -3.82
C TYR A 73 -2.54 -14.83 -4.14
N ARG A 74 -3.37 -14.93 -5.18
CA ARG A 74 -4.03 -16.19 -5.58
C ARG A 74 -3.07 -17.37 -5.79
N THR A 75 -1.82 -17.10 -6.17
CA THR A 75 -0.75 -18.10 -6.36
C THR A 75 -0.11 -18.59 -5.06
N GLY A 76 -0.46 -18.00 -3.92
CA GLY A 76 0.07 -18.36 -2.60
C GLY A 76 1.23 -17.48 -2.13
N PHE A 77 1.72 -16.55 -2.95
CA PHE A 77 2.78 -15.63 -2.54
C PHE A 77 2.26 -14.59 -1.54
N MET A 78 3.03 -14.39 -0.47
CA MET A 78 2.80 -13.28 0.46
C MET A 78 3.21 -11.97 -0.20
N VAL A 79 2.34 -10.98 -0.08
CA VAL A 79 2.56 -9.63 -0.57
C VAL A 79 2.44 -8.69 0.60
N LEU A 80 3.43 -7.82 0.75
CA LEU A 80 3.41 -6.71 1.70
C LEU A 80 3.58 -5.41 0.93
N ALA A 81 2.87 -4.37 1.36
CA ALA A 81 2.95 -3.04 0.78
C ALA A 81 3.01 -1.97 1.88
N LYS A 82 3.90 -1.01 1.71
CA LYS A 82 3.95 0.24 2.46
C LYS A 82 3.47 1.36 1.54
N VAL A 83 2.42 2.08 1.93
CA VAL A 83 1.90 3.24 1.19
C VAL A 83 2.09 4.49 2.01
N ASP A 84 3.01 5.34 1.56
CA ASP A 84 3.30 6.64 2.13
C ASP A 84 2.54 7.72 1.37
N MET A 85 1.68 8.45 2.07
CA MET A 85 0.94 9.58 1.54
C MET A 85 1.39 10.88 2.18
N LYS A 86 1.52 11.93 1.38
CA LYS A 86 1.88 13.28 1.85
C LYS A 86 1.08 14.34 1.09
N LEU A 87 0.40 15.21 1.82
CA LEU A 87 -0.21 16.41 1.26
C LEU A 87 0.89 17.40 0.87
N THR A 88 0.87 17.87 -0.38
CA THR A 88 1.80 18.86 -0.91
C THR A 88 1.29 20.28 -0.68
N HIS A 89 2.14 21.27 -0.93
CA HIS A 89 1.75 22.69 -0.86
C HIS A 89 0.71 23.07 -1.93
N SER A 90 0.60 22.30 -3.02
CA SER A 90 -0.40 22.52 -4.08
C SER A 90 -1.75 21.86 -3.78
N SER A 91 -1.96 21.33 -2.57
CA SER A 91 -3.12 20.52 -2.18
C SER A 91 -3.27 19.19 -2.93
N ALA A 92 -2.25 18.78 -3.69
CA ALA A 92 -2.17 17.44 -4.25
C ALA A 92 -1.68 16.45 -3.18
N ILE A 93 -2.00 15.17 -3.32
CA ILE A 93 -1.47 14.13 -2.43
C ILE A 93 -0.40 13.36 -3.19
N LEU A 94 0.85 13.42 -2.72
CA LEU A 94 1.91 12.55 -3.22
C LEU A 94 1.77 11.19 -2.55
N LEU A 95 1.63 10.14 -3.35
CA LEU A 95 1.58 8.76 -2.92
C LEU A 95 2.84 8.04 -3.38
N LYS A 96 3.52 7.37 -2.46
CA LYS A 96 4.59 6.41 -2.74
C LYS A 96 4.18 5.04 -2.24
N MET A 97 4.20 4.05 -3.11
CA MET A 97 3.90 2.66 -2.78
C MET A 97 5.15 1.83 -2.98
N THR A 98 5.54 1.09 -1.95
CA THR A 98 6.64 0.13 -1.99
C THR A 98 6.07 -1.26 -1.69
N ILE A 99 6.34 -2.23 -2.56
CA ILE A 99 5.82 -3.59 -2.47
C ILE A 99 6.97 -4.58 -2.37
N ARG A 100 6.83 -5.55 -1.46
CA ARG A 100 7.69 -6.74 -1.38
C ARG A 100 6.88 -8.00 -1.63
N CYS A 101 7.37 -8.82 -2.55
CA CYS A 101 6.84 -10.13 -2.93
C CYS A 101 7.98 -10.98 -3.49
N GLN A 102 7.88 -12.30 -3.37
CA GLN A 102 8.85 -13.24 -3.96
C GLN A 102 8.72 -13.36 -5.50
N ASP A 103 7.60 -12.89 -6.06
CA ASP A 103 7.35 -12.90 -7.50
C ASP A 103 7.25 -11.44 -8.01
N PRO A 104 8.20 -10.97 -8.82
CA PRO A 104 8.22 -9.59 -9.32
C PRO A 104 7.00 -9.26 -10.18
N ASN A 105 6.43 -10.25 -10.91
CA ASN A 105 5.23 -10.02 -11.71
C ASN A 105 4.03 -9.65 -10.82
N VAL A 106 3.97 -10.20 -9.60
CA VAL A 106 2.90 -9.85 -8.65
C VAL A 106 3.06 -8.41 -8.19
N SER A 107 4.29 -7.98 -7.87
CA SER A 107 4.59 -6.60 -7.49
C SER A 107 4.21 -5.62 -8.60
N GLU A 108 4.64 -5.87 -9.83
CA GLU A 108 4.34 -5.03 -11.01
C GLU A 108 2.83 -4.95 -11.29
N ASN A 109 2.12 -6.09 -11.25
CA ASN A 109 0.67 -6.11 -11.45
C ASN A 109 -0.07 -5.25 -10.41
N ILE A 110 0.40 -5.22 -9.17
CA ILE A 110 -0.23 -4.39 -8.14
C ILE A 110 0.09 -2.92 -8.35
N LEU A 111 1.35 -2.58 -8.67
CA LEU A 111 1.74 -1.20 -8.94
C LEU A 111 0.99 -0.61 -10.15
N SER A 112 0.70 -1.43 -11.17
CA SER A 112 -0.05 -1.02 -12.36
C SER A 112 -1.42 -0.39 -12.09
N VAL A 113 -2.00 -0.55 -10.89
CA VAL A 113 -3.26 0.12 -10.51
C VAL A 113 -3.10 1.61 -10.18
N LEU A 114 -1.86 2.09 -10.03
CA LEU A 114 -1.51 3.48 -9.75
C LEU A 114 -1.27 4.31 -11.02
N SER A 115 -1.02 3.64 -12.14
CA SER A 115 -0.85 4.19 -13.49
C SER A 115 -2.17 4.28 -14.25
#